data_AF-A0A8T7BQT2-F1
#
_entry.id   AF-A0A8T7BQT2-F1
#
_cell.length_a   1.000
_cell.length_b   1.000
_cell.length_c   1.000
_cell.angle_alpha   90.00
_cell.angle_beta   90.00
_cell.angle_gamma   90.00
#
_symmetry.space_group_name_H-M   'P 1'
#
loop_
_entity.id
_entity.type
_entity.pdbx_description
1 polymer ?
#
loop_
_entity_poly.entity_id
_entity_poly.type
_entity_poly.pdbx_seq_one_letter_code
_entity_poly.pdbx_strand_id
1 'polypeptide(L)' 'APTVWDYINRAMPLGAEQTLTPDEVYSLVAFLFYKNGVIKEDEVMDAQSLPKVKMPNRDNWAPLPDWKPGMDRLEGYPY' A
#
# COMPACT_ATOMS: atom_id res chain seq x y z
N ALA A 1 0.38 -3.86 3.46
CA ALA A 1 -0.66 -3.28 4.30
C ALA A 1 -0.14 -2.09 5.13
N PRO A 2 0.94 -2.21 5.94
CA PRO A 2 1.39 -1.11 6.79
C PRO A 2 1.78 0.17 6.02
N THR A 3 2.30 0.02 4.80
CA THR A 3 2.67 1.14 3.92
C THR A 3 1.49 2.02 3.52
N VAL A 4 0.30 1.44 3.33
CA VAL A 4 -0.91 2.20 2.97
C VAL A 4 -1.36 3.06 4.16
N TRP A 5 -1.33 2.49 5.36
CA TRP A 5 -1.66 3.22 6.59
C TRP A 5 -0.67 4.37 6.84
N ASP A 6 0.64 4.13 6.71
CA ASP A 6 1.66 5.17 6.92
C ASP A 6 1.51 6.32 5.91
N TYR A 7 1.26 6.00 4.64
CA TYR A 7 1.03 7.01 3.61
C TYR A 7 -0.22 7.86 3.90
N ILE A 8 -1.35 7.23 4.22
CA ILE A 8 -2.58 7.97 4.53
C ILE A 8 -2.38 8.84 5.78
N ASN A 9 -1.76 8.31 6.82
CA ASN A 9 -1.53 9.04 8.07
C ASN A 9 -0.64 10.28 7.88
N ARG A 10 0.33 10.23 6.96
CA ARG A 10 1.36 11.27 6.82
C ARG A 10 1.13 12.23 5.66
N ALA A 11 0.51 11.75 4.59
CA ALA A 11 0.45 12.46 3.31
C ALA A 11 -0.97 12.71 2.81
N MET A 12 -2.00 12.25 3.54
CA MET A 12 -3.40 12.45 3.17
C MET A 12 -4.18 13.17 4.27
N PRO A 13 -5.28 13.85 3.91
CA PRO A 13 -5.65 14.26 2.55
C PRO A 13 -4.69 15.33 1.98
N LEU A 14 -4.58 15.41 0.66
CA LEU A 14 -3.73 16.37 -0.03
C LEU A 14 -4.13 17.82 0.33
N GLY A 15 -3.17 18.63 0.78
CA GLY A 15 -3.39 20.00 1.22
C GLY A 15 -3.98 20.14 2.63
N ALA A 16 -4.16 19.02 3.33
CA ALA A 16 -4.60 18.94 4.72
C ALA A 16 -3.99 17.69 5.38
N GLU A 17 -2.69 17.49 5.18
CA GLU A 17 -1.97 16.33 5.69
C GLU A 17 -1.99 16.28 7.22
N GLN A 18 -1.93 15.08 7.79
CA GLN A 18 -1.93 14.83 9.25
C GLN A 18 -3.16 15.38 10.01
N THR A 19 -4.27 15.62 9.31
CA THR A 19 -5.52 16.04 9.94
C THR A 19 -6.37 14.86 10.44
N LEU A 20 -6.10 13.65 9.94
CA LEU A 20 -6.80 12.44 10.35
C LEU A 20 -6.22 11.88 11.65
N THR A 21 -7.11 11.45 12.55
CA THR A 21 -6.74 10.67 13.73
C THR A 21 -6.36 9.24 13.37
N PRO A 22 -5.56 8.53 14.19
CA PRO A 22 -5.19 7.14 13.91
C PRO A 22 -6.39 6.21 13.64
N ASP A 23 -7.49 6.36 14.38
CA ASP A 23 -8.69 5.54 14.22
C ASP A 23 -9.41 5.81 12.89
N GLU A 24 -9.44 7.06 12.44
CA GLU A 24 -9.95 7.42 11.12
C GLU A 24 -9.09 6.83 10.00
N VAL A 25 -7.76 6.81 10.18
CA VAL A 25 -6.85 6.17 9.22
C VAL A 25 -7.09 4.66 9.16
N TYR A 26 -7.20 3.97 10.29
CA TYR A 26 -7.52 2.54 10.31
C TYR A 26 -8.86 2.23 9.65
N SER A 27 -9.88 3.04 9.93
CA SER A 27 -11.22 2.90 9.33
C SER A 27 -11.16 3.10 7.81
N LEU A 28 -10.42 4.09 7.33
CA LEU A 28 -10.25 4.35 5.90
C LEU A 28 -9.48 3.22 5.21
N VAL A 29 -8.43 2.69 5.85
CA VAL A 29 -7.67 1.53 5.34
C VAL A 29 -8.57 0.29 5.27
N ALA A 30 -9.37 0.01 6.29
CA ALA A 30 -10.33 -1.10 6.29
C ALA A 30 -11.31 -0.98 5.11
N PHE A 31 -11.89 0.20 4.94
CA PHE A 31 -12.80 0.48 3.82
C PHE A 31 -12.13 0.23 2.45
N LEU A 32 -10.91 0.73 2.24
CA LEU A 32 -10.17 0.53 1.00
C LEU A 32 -9.85 -0.96 0.76
N PHE A 33 -9.47 -1.69 1.80
CA PHE A 33 -9.15 -3.11 1.68
C PHE A 33 -10.39 -3.95 1.39
N TYR A 34 -11.52 -3.67 2.05
CA TYR A 34 -12.79 -4.32 1.76
C TYR A 34 -13.22 -4.08 0.31
N LYS A 35 -13.18 -2.82 -0.14
CA LYS A 35 -13.55 -2.45 -1.52
C LYS A 35 -12.68 -3.12 -2.58
N ASN A 36 -11.43 -3.45 -2.25
CA ASN A 36 -10.50 -4.17 -3.13
C ASN A 36 -10.49 -5.69 -2.90
N GLY A 37 -11.40 -6.23 -2.08
CA GLY A 37 -11.50 -7.67 -1.80
C GLY A 37 -10.31 -8.25 -1.03
N VAL A 38 -9.55 -7.41 -0.32
CA VAL A 38 -8.38 -7.83 0.48
C VAL A 38 -8.82 -8.37 1.84
N ILE A 39 -9.91 -7.84 2.39
CA ILE A 39 -10.51 -8.26 3.67
C ILE A 39 -12.02 -8.47 3.52
N LYS A 40 -12.65 -9.10 4.51
CA LYS A 40 -14.11 -9.25 4.59
C LYS A 40 -14.76 -8.00 5.19
N GLU A 41 -16.07 -7.85 5.01
CA GLU A 41 -16.85 -6.71 5.51
C GLU A 41 -16.87 -6.61 7.05
N ASP A 42 -16.77 -7.74 7.74
CA ASP A 42 -16.81 -7.86 9.20
C ASP A 42 -15.43 -7.75 9.87
N GLU A 43 -14.36 -7.57 9.09
CA GLU A 43 -12.99 -7.56 9.60
C GLU A 43 -12.58 -6.17 10.11
N VAL A 44 -12.20 -6.07 11.39
CA VAL A 44 -11.79 -4.82 12.03
C VAL A 44 -10.29 -4.62 11.89
N MET A 45 -9.86 -3.44 11.43
CA MET A 45 -8.46 -3.06 11.31
C MET A 45 -7.99 -2.19 12.48
N ASP A 46 -6.84 -2.54 13.03
CA ASP A 46 -6.14 -1.86 14.12
C ASP A 46 -4.62 -2.13 14.03
N ALA A 47 -3.86 -1.64 15.02
CA ALA A 47 -2.41 -1.82 15.09
C ALA A 47 -1.95 -3.30 15.16
N GLN A 48 -2.82 -4.21 15.59
CA GLN A 48 -2.50 -5.64 15.78
C GLN A 48 -2.93 -6.51 14.60
N SER A 49 -4.01 -6.13 13.92
CA SER A 49 -4.63 -6.85 12.80
C SER A 49 -4.05 -6.41 11.46
N LEU A 50 -3.79 -5.11 11.26
CA LEU A 50 -3.27 -4.58 10.00
C LEU A 50 -1.95 -5.25 9.55
N PRO A 51 -0.95 -5.50 10.43
CA PRO A 51 0.27 -6.19 10.02
C PRO A 51 0.06 -7.64 9.56
N LYS A 52 -1.07 -8.26 9.94
CA LYS A 52 -1.42 -9.65 9.59
C LYS A 52 -2.06 -9.75 8.20
N VAL A 53 -2.52 -8.64 7.63
CA VAL A 53 -3.12 -8.60 6.29
C VAL A 53 -2.09 -8.97 5.23
N LYS A 54 -2.39 -10.02 4.44
CA LYS A 54 -1.56 -10.43 3.30
C LYS A 54 -2.01 -9.72 2.03
N MET A 55 -1.19 -8.80 1.53
CA MET A 55 -1.47 -8.13 0.26
C MET A 55 -1.33 -9.11 -0.92
N PRO A 56 -2.21 -9.07 -1.93
CA PRO A 56 -2.15 -9.98 -3.07
C PRO A 56 -0.82 -9.93 -3.84
N ASN A 57 -0.23 -8.75 -4.02
CA ASN A 57 1.04 -8.55 -4.75
C ASN A 57 2.29 -8.63 -3.85
N ARG A 58 2.21 -9.29 -2.69
CA ARG A 58 3.32 -9.33 -1.71
C ARG A 58 4.59 -9.97 -2.29
N ASP A 59 4.44 -11.07 -3.02
CA ASP A 59 5.57 -11.91 -3.47
C ASP A 59 5.92 -11.70 -4.96
N ASN A 60 5.22 -10.79 -5.63
CA ASN A 60 5.36 -10.55 -7.07
C ASN A 60 6.21 -9.29 -7.36
N TRP A 61 7.17 -8.99 -6.47
CA TRP A 61 8.16 -7.96 -6.72
C TRP A 61 9.28 -8.53 -7.60
N ALA A 62 9.43 -8.00 -8.80
CA ALA A 62 10.54 -8.36 -9.68
C ALA A 62 11.79 -7.56 -9.27
N PRO A 63 12.92 -8.21 -8.94
CA PRO A 63 14.18 -7.49 -8.84
C PRO A 63 14.50 -6.89 -10.20
N LEU A 64 14.89 -5.62 -10.21
CA LEU A 64 15.49 -5.04 -11.41
C LEU A 64 16.78 -5.80 -11.69
N PRO A 65 17.07 -6.15 -12.96
CA PRO A 65 18.38 -6.65 -13.32
C PRO A 65 19.44 -5.59 -13.00
N ASP A 66 20.68 -6.02 -12.82
CA ASP A 66 21.82 -5.13 -12.63
C ASP A 66 21.93 -4.16 -13.82
N TRP A 67 21.43 -2.95 -13.63
CA TRP A 67 21.47 -1.88 -14.63
C TRP A 67 22.72 -1.03 -14.44
N LYS A 68 23.43 -0.78 -15.54
CA LYS A 68 24.56 0.16 -15.60
C LYS A 68 24.26 1.26 -16.61
N PRO A 69 24.76 2.49 -16.41
CA PRO A 69 24.65 3.56 -17.40
C PRO A 69 25.15 3.09 -18.78
N GLY A 70 24.31 3.22 -19.81
CA GLY A 70 24.62 2.82 -21.18
C GLY A 70 24.18 1.39 -21.56
N MET A 71 23.60 0.62 -20.65
CA MET A 71 22.94 -0.65 -20.99
C MET A 71 21.61 -0.40 -21.70
N ASP A 72 21.24 -1.30 -22.61
CA ASP A 72 19.90 -1.35 -23.18
C ASP A 72 18.85 -1.50 -22.08
N ARG A 73 17.67 -0.89 -22.29
CA ARG A 73 16.54 -1.08 -21.37
C ARG A 73 16.14 -2.57 -21.35
N LEU A 74 15.35 -2.94 -20.34
CA LEU A 74 14.76 -4.28 -20.22
C LEU A 74 14.25 -4.80 -21.57
N GLU A 75 14.55 -6.06 -21.87
CA GLU A 75 14.08 -6.72 -23.09
C GLU A 75 12.55 -6.56 -23.22
N GLY A 76 12.09 -5.89 -24.27
CA GLY A 76 10.67 -5.62 -24.53
C GLY A 76 10.10 -4.29 -23.98
N TYR A 77 10.91 -3.44 -23.34
CA TYR A 77 10.44 -2.12 -22.89
C TYR A 77 10.36 -1.12 -24.06
N PRO A 78 9.21 -0.47 -24.33
CA PRO A 78 9.10 0.50 -25.43
C PRO A 78 10.00 1.73 -25.20
N TYR A 79 10.47 2.32 -26.31
CA TYR A 79 11.34 3.51 -26.32
C TYR A 79 10.64 4.75 -25.75
#